data_AF-A0A1Q5UCC0-F1
#
_entry.id   AF-A0A1Q5UCC0-F1
#
_cell.length_a   1.000
_cell.length_b   1.000
_cell.length_c   1.000
_cell.angle_alpha   90.00
_cell.angle_beta   90.00
_cell.angle_gamma   90.00
#
_symmetry.space_group_name_H-M   'P 1'
#
loop_
_entity.id
_entity.type
_entity.pdbx_description
1 polymer ?
#
loop_
_entity_poly.entity_id
_entity_poly.type
_entity_poly.pdbx_seq_one_letter_code
_entity_poly.pdbx_strand_id
1 'polypeptide(L)'
;MRFNSALLAAAAAAGTALAQRPTNTSICDYYTMALLKENNATNQYTLLTLLVNTAIIGNYTQPNVGVSVPGILNPNGMYNNTKVNLVPYFDGGLASTNEGGSMGVAKNFLDGGGAAPLMKNMPADDMTSNQ
;
A
#
# COMPACT_ATOMS: atom_id res chain seq x y z
N MET A 1 15.21 -39.93 -28.86
CA MET A 1 14.53 -39.66 -27.58
C MET A 1 13.25 -38.89 -27.88
N ARG A 2 12.07 -39.48 -27.66
CA ARG A 2 10.78 -38.79 -27.86
C ARG A 2 10.43 -38.08 -26.56
N PHE A 3 10.64 -36.77 -26.51
CA PHE A 3 10.21 -35.95 -25.37
C PHE A 3 8.67 -35.87 -25.40
N ASN A 4 8.02 -36.53 -24.46
CA ASN A 4 6.57 -36.55 -24.31
C ASN A 4 6.08 -35.13 -23.98
N SER A 5 5.47 -34.47 -24.96
CA SER A 5 4.95 -33.09 -24.89
C SER A 5 3.93 -32.88 -23.76
N ALA A 6 3.32 -33.95 -23.25
CA ALA A 6 2.38 -33.93 -22.14
C ALA A 6 3.00 -33.51 -20.80
N LEU A 7 4.30 -33.75 -20.58
CA LEU A 7 4.98 -33.39 -19.32
C LEU A 7 5.27 -31.88 -19.21
N LEU A 8 5.41 -31.19 -20.33
CA LEU A 8 5.68 -29.74 -20.36
C LEU A 8 4.41 -28.90 -20.05
N ALA A 9 3.22 -29.39 -20.43
CA ALA A 9 1.97 -28.69 -20.16
C ALA A 9 1.57 -28.71 -18.67
N ALA A 10 1.87 -29.80 -17.95
CA ALA A 10 1.57 -29.93 -16.52
C ALA A 10 2.42 -28.99 -15.64
N ALA A 11 3.68 -28.73 -16.04
CA ALA A 11 4.56 -27.80 -15.33
C ALA A 11 4.13 -26.34 -15.47
N ALA A 12 3.52 -25.96 -16.60
CA ALA A 12 3.03 -24.59 -16.83
C ALA A 12 1.76 -24.27 -16.00
N ALA A 13 0.89 -25.25 -15.77
CA ALA A 13 -0.33 -25.07 -14.96
C ALA A 13 -0.06 -25.03 -13.44
N ALA A 14 1.05 -25.62 -12.97
CA ALA A 14 1.45 -25.57 -11.57
C ALA A 14 2.03 -24.19 -11.16
N GLY A 15 2.52 -23.40 -12.12
CA GLY A 15 3.13 -22.09 -11.87
C GLY A 15 2.14 -20.97 -11.53
N THR A 16 0.85 -21.12 -11.87
CA THR A 16 -0.16 -20.07 -11.64
C THR A 16 -0.89 -20.19 -10.30
N ALA A 17 -0.71 -21.28 -9.57
CA ALA A 17 -1.47 -21.56 -8.35
C ALA A 17 -0.84 -21.02 -7.04
N LEU A 18 0.41 -20.54 -7.07
CA LEU A 18 1.17 -20.19 -5.86
C LEU A 18 0.96 -18.76 -5.33
N ALA A 19 0.05 -17.97 -5.91
CA ALA A 19 -0.15 -16.57 -5.50
C ALA A 19 -1.60 -16.21 -5.10
N GLN A 20 -2.55 -17.14 -5.21
CA GLN A 20 -3.96 -16.84 -4.94
C GLN A 20 -4.36 -17.30 -3.55
N ARG A 21 -4.68 -16.34 -2.67
CA ARG A 21 -5.30 -16.58 -1.36
C ARG A 21 -6.53 -17.51 -1.51
N PRO A 22 -6.69 -18.55 -0.67
CA PRO A 22 -7.91 -19.36 -0.63
C PRO A 22 -9.16 -18.51 -0.41
N THR A 23 -10.25 -18.80 -1.12
CA THR A 23 -11.49 -17.99 -1.05
C THR A 23 -12.16 -17.99 0.33
N ASN A 24 -11.87 -19.00 1.16
CA ASN A 24 -12.38 -19.16 2.52
C ASN A 24 -11.46 -18.54 3.60
N THR A 25 -10.37 -17.88 3.24
CA THR A 25 -9.46 -17.20 4.19
C THR A 25 -9.50 -15.70 3.97
N SER A 26 -9.57 -14.90 5.04
CA SER A 26 -9.56 -13.44 4.93
C SER A 26 -8.21 -12.92 4.39
N ILE A 27 -8.19 -11.68 3.86
CA ILE A 27 -6.96 -11.06 3.34
C ILE A 27 -5.94 -10.94 4.47
N CYS A 28 -6.38 -10.45 5.64
CA CYS A 28 -5.53 -10.28 6.81
C CYS A 28 -4.97 -11.63 7.26
N ASP A 29 -5.81 -12.65 7.45
CA ASP A 29 -5.32 -13.96 7.92
C ASP A 29 -4.26 -14.57 6.99
N TYR A 30 -4.52 -14.52 5.68
CA TYR A 30 -3.63 -15.12 4.70
C TYR A 30 -2.29 -14.39 4.61
N TYR A 31 -2.31 -13.07 4.40
CA TYR A 31 -1.09 -12.31 4.18
C TYR A 31 -0.31 -12.09 5.47
N THR A 32 -0.98 -12.02 6.63
CA THR A 32 -0.30 -11.97 7.93
C THR A 32 0.48 -13.26 8.15
N MET A 33 -0.13 -14.43 7.92
CA MET A 33 0.58 -15.70 8.02
C MET A 33 1.72 -15.81 6.98
N ALA A 34 1.45 -15.44 5.72
CA ALA A 34 2.42 -15.56 4.63
C ALA A 34 3.66 -14.68 4.83
N LEU A 35 3.46 -13.43 5.29
CA LEU A 35 4.52 -12.42 5.38
C LEU A 35 5.15 -12.35 6.77
N LEU A 36 4.34 -12.41 7.83
CA LEU A 36 4.78 -12.22 9.22
C LEU A 36 4.88 -13.53 10.03
N LYS A 37 4.58 -14.68 9.40
CA LYS A 37 4.78 -16.05 9.90
C LYS A 37 3.95 -16.46 11.12
N GLU A 38 3.18 -15.54 11.69
CA GLU A 38 2.28 -15.80 12.80
C GLU A 38 1.03 -14.92 12.67
N ASN A 39 -0.15 -15.53 12.76
CA ASN A 39 -1.42 -14.82 12.66
C ASN A 39 -2.01 -14.51 14.04
N ASN A 40 -1.87 -13.26 14.48
CA ASN A 40 -2.47 -12.70 15.68
C ASN A 40 -2.88 -11.23 15.45
N ALA A 41 -3.63 -10.63 16.37
CA ALA A 41 -4.14 -9.26 16.21
C ALA A 41 -3.02 -8.22 15.97
N THR A 42 -1.89 -8.36 16.66
CA THR A 42 -0.73 -7.47 16.50
C THR A 42 -0.16 -7.56 15.09
N ASN A 43 0.07 -8.77 14.57
CA ASN A 43 0.63 -8.95 13.24
C ASN A 43 -0.37 -8.58 12.13
N GLN A 44 -1.68 -8.73 12.37
CA GLN A 44 -2.69 -8.20 11.44
C GLN A 44 -2.67 -6.68 11.38
N TYR A 45 -2.55 -6.02 12.54
CA TYR A 45 -2.40 -4.57 12.59
C TYR A 45 -1.10 -4.13 11.89
N THR A 46 0.02 -4.79 12.16
CA THR A 46 1.30 -4.52 11.48
C THR A 46 1.19 -4.68 9.97
N LEU A 47 0.52 -5.73 9.47
CA LEU A 47 0.28 -5.91 8.03
C LEU A 47 -0.45 -4.70 7.44
N LEU A 48 -1.52 -4.24 8.10
CA LEU A 48 -2.29 -3.09 7.64
C LEU A 48 -1.48 -1.80 7.67
N THR A 49 -0.70 -1.55 8.74
CA THR A 49 0.21 -0.41 8.82
C THR A 49 1.20 -0.41 7.66
N LEU A 50 1.85 -1.55 7.39
CA LEU A 50 2.81 -1.68 6.29
C LEU A 50 2.16 -1.44 4.93
N LEU A 51 0.96 -1.97 4.72
CA LEU A 51 0.21 -1.82 3.48
C LEU A 51 -0.20 -0.36 3.24
N VAL A 52 -0.80 0.29 4.24
CA VAL A 52 -1.27 1.68 4.15
C VAL A 52 -0.09 2.62 3.95
N ASN A 53 0.97 2.48 4.73
CA ASN A 53 2.16 3.31 4.58
C ASN A 53 2.79 3.12 3.19
N THR A 54 2.87 1.87 2.69
CA THR A 54 3.38 1.62 1.34
C THR A 54 2.51 2.27 0.26
N ALA A 55 1.18 2.24 0.41
CA ALA A 55 0.27 2.92 -0.51
C ALA A 55 0.44 4.44 -0.48
N ILE A 56 0.72 5.02 0.70
CA ILE A 56 0.82 6.47 0.87
C ILE A 56 2.20 7.00 0.45
N ILE A 57 3.28 6.44 0.99
CA ILE A 57 4.65 6.96 0.84
C ILE A 57 5.55 6.12 -0.08
N GLY A 58 5.01 5.04 -0.65
CA GLY A 58 5.77 4.13 -1.51
C GLY A 58 6.58 3.11 -0.72
N ASN A 59 7.44 2.34 -1.40
CA ASN A 59 8.23 1.31 -0.72
C ASN A 59 9.22 1.93 0.29
N TYR A 60 9.09 1.58 1.57
CA TYR A 60 9.94 2.08 2.66
C TYR A 60 10.51 0.98 3.55
N THR A 61 10.08 -0.28 3.38
CA THR A 61 10.60 -1.46 4.08
C THR A 61 11.76 -2.10 3.31
N GLN A 62 12.52 -2.99 3.95
CA GLN A 62 13.52 -3.85 3.29
C GLN A 62 13.42 -5.29 3.84
N PRO A 63 13.63 -6.33 3.01
CA PRO A 63 13.95 -6.30 1.58
C PRO A 63 12.70 -6.10 0.70
N ASN A 64 12.78 -5.23 -0.30
CA ASN A 64 11.70 -5.05 -1.29
C ASN A 64 11.81 -6.11 -2.39
N VAL A 65 10.71 -6.77 -2.72
CA VAL A 65 10.63 -7.89 -3.69
C VAL A 65 10.67 -7.45 -5.16
N GLY A 66 11.29 -6.31 -5.47
CA GLY A 66 11.43 -5.79 -6.84
C GLY A 66 10.17 -5.17 -7.44
N VAL A 67 9.07 -5.06 -6.69
CA VAL A 67 7.87 -4.31 -7.11
C VAL A 67 7.99 -2.88 -6.63
N SER A 68 8.11 -1.94 -7.57
CA SER A 68 8.15 -0.51 -7.25
C SER A 68 6.74 0.03 -7.02
N VAL A 69 6.51 0.59 -5.84
CA VAL A 69 5.30 1.33 -5.48
C VAL A 69 5.72 2.78 -5.22
N PRO A 70 5.26 3.75 -6.02
CA PRO A 70 5.66 5.15 -5.87
C PRO A 70 5.02 5.85 -4.67
N GLY A 71 3.83 5.40 -4.22
CA GLY A 71 3.03 6.08 -3.21
C GLY A 71 2.19 7.23 -3.76
N ILE A 72 1.03 7.49 -3.16
CA ILE A 72 0.14 8.60 -3.57
C ILE A 72 0.76 9.98 -3.28
N LEU A 73 1.68 10.08 -2.31
CA LEU A 73 2.38 11.31 -1.96
C LEU A 73 3.63 11.56 -2.81
N ASN A 74 3.85 10.83 -3.90
CA ASN A 74 4.91 11.14 -4.84
C ASN A 74 4.53 12.35 -5.72
N PRO A 75 5.20 13.51 -5.59
CA PRO A 75 4.86 14.70 -6.36
C PRO A 75 5.21 14.57 -7.86
N ASN A 76 6.00 13.55 -8.22
CA ASN A 76 6.46 13.27 -9.58
C ASN A 76 5.80 12.01 -10.16
N GLY A 77 4.61 11.63 -9.68
CA GLY A 77 3.86 10.47 -10.17
C GLY A 77 3.54 10.55 -11.65
N MET A 78 3.44 9.39 -12.30
CA MET A 78 3.09 9.26 -13.73
C MET A 78 1.98 8.22 -13.89
N TYR A 79 0.92 8.57 -14.62
CA TYR A 79 -0.15 7.64 -15.01
C TYR A 79 -0.44 7.83 -16.50
N ASN A 80 -0.32 6.76 -17.30
CA ASN A 80 -0.50 6.81 -18.76
C ASN A 80 0.24 7.98 -19.43
N ASN A 81 1.55 8.11 -19.15
CA ASN A 81 2.42 9.20 -19.64
C ASN A 81 2.01 10.63 -19.23
N THR A 82 1.08 10.77 -18.29
CA THR A 82 0.64 12.05 -17.75
C THR A 82 1.21 12.24 -16.34
N LYS A 83 1.80 13.41 -16.07
CA LYS A 83 2.24 13.78 -14.72
C LYS A 83 1.03 13.89 -13.81
N VAL A 84 1.08 13.20 -12.67
CA VAL A 84 0.05 13.23 -11.63
C VAL A 84 0.72 13.59 -10.32
N ASN A 85 0.23 14.66 -9.70
CA ASN A 85 0.63 15.07 -8.36
C ASN A 85 -0.63 15.15 -7.49
N LEU A 86 -0.77 14.20 -6.55
CA LEU A 86 -1.89 14.17 -5.62
C LEU A 86 -1.60 14.87 -4.28
N VAL A 87 -0.34 15.24 -4.01
CA VAL A 87 0.07 15.85 -2.74
C VAL A 87 -0.80 17.07 -2.36
N PRO A 88 -1.16 17.99 -3.28
CA PRO A 88 -1.99 19.15 -2.96
C PRO A 88 -3.39 18.84 -2.41
N TYR A 89 -3.90 17.62 -2.66
CA TYR A 89 -5.18 17.17 -2.10
C TYR A 89 -5.09 16.78 -0.62
N PHE A 90 -3.87 16.51 -0.12
CA PHE A 90 -3.61 16.01 1.23
C PHE A 90 -2.89 17.03 2.12
N ASP A 91 -2.08 17.92 1.57
CA ASP A 91 -1.29 18.89 2.35
C ASP A 91 -2.00 20.23 2.65
N GLY A 92 -3.27 20.36 2.25
CA GLY A 92 -4.05 21.60 2.36
C GLY A 92 -3.77 22.63 1.26
N GLY A 93 -3.04 22.27 0.20
CA GLY A 93 -2.80 23.13 -0.97
C GLY A 93 -4.03 23.35 -1.84
N LEU A 94 -5.02 22.43 -1.79
CA LEU A 94 -6.28 22.53 -2.52
C LEU A 94 -7.48 22.50 -1.57
N ALA A 95 -8.51 23.26 -1.92
CA ALA A 95 -9.82 23.20 -1.29
C ALA A 95 -10.63 21.97 -1.78
N SER A 96 -10.13 20.77 -1.47
CA SER A 96 -10.60 19.50 -2.01
C SER A 96 -11.63 18.77 -1.16
N THR A 97 -11.82 19.18 0.11
CA THR A 97 -12.73 18.48 1.04
C THR A 97 -14.15 19.03 1.02
N ASN A 98 -15.12 18.19 1.34
CA ASN A 98 -16.55 18.51 1.34
C ASN A 98 -17.08 19.02 2.69
N GLU A 99 -16.22 19.62 3.52
CA GLU A 99 -16.61 20.11 4.86
C GLU A 99 -17.15 21.56 4.86
N GLY A 100 -17.02 22.31 3.76
CA GLY A 100 -17.42 23.72 3.67
C GLY A 100 -18.87 23.99 3.32
N GLY A 101 -19.75 22.98 3.37
CA GLY A 101 -21.15 23.11 2.98
C GLY A 101 -21.32 23.25 1.47
N SER A 102 -21.33 24.49 0.95
CA SER A 102 -21.48 24.78 -0.49
C SER A 102 -20.16 24.94 -1.23
N MET A 103 -19.02 24.94 -0.53
CA MET A 103 -17.69 25.14 -1.12
C MET A 103 -16.69 24.12 -0.57
N GLY A 104 -15.66 23.83 -1.37
CA GLY A 104 -14.54 23.01 -0.91
C GLY A 104 -13.73 23.72 0.17
N VAL A 105 -13.13 22.95 1.08
CA VAL A 105 -12.23 23.48 2.13
C VAL A 105 -10.88 22.79 2.05
N ALA A 106 -9.82 23.55 2.27
CA ALA A 106 -8.47 23.03 2.36
C ALA A 106 -8.24 22.39 3.72
N LYS A 107 -7.77 21.15 3.73
CA LYS A 107 -7.40 20.42 4.95
C LYS A 107 -6.04 19.79 4.77
N ASN A 108 -5.20 19.97 5.78
CA ASN A 108 -3.90 19.35 5.85
C ASN A 108 -4.00 18.03 6.62
N PHE A 109 -4.09 16.94 5.88
CA PHE A 109 -4.03 15.56 6.37
C PHE A 109 -2.58 15.08 6.55
N LEU A 110 -1.58 15.95 6.42
CA LEU A 110 -0.17 15.66 6.63
C LEU A 110 0.43 16.49 7.77
N ASP A 111 -0.44 17.08 8.61
CA ASP A 111 -0.08 18.01 9.68
C ASP A 111 0.76 17.38 10.81
N GLY A 112 0.68 16.06 11.01
CA GLY A 112 1.45 15.29 11.97
C GLY A 112 2.89 14.94 11.56
N GLY A 113 3.52 15.67 10.62
CA GLY A 113 4.89 15.39 10.16
C GLY A 113 5.00 14.70 8.79
N GLY A 114 3.87 14.54 8.08
CA GLY A 114 3.79 14.00 6.74
C GLY A 114 4.36 12.57 6.61
N ALA A 115 5.27 12.36 5.66
CA ALA A 115 5.82 11.03 5.38
C ALA A 115 6.78 10.50 6.48
N ALA A 116 7.39 11.39 7.26
CA ALA A 116 8.42 11.03 8.23
C ALA A 116 7.94 10.06 9.34
N PRO A 117 6.81 10.27 10.03
CA PRO A 117 6.28 9.30 10.99
C PRO A 117 5.85 7.98 10.32
N LEU A 118 5.31 8.04 9.10
CA LEU A 118 4.87 6.84 8.36
C LEU A 118 6.05 5.90 8.04
N MET A 119 7.24 6.46 7.76
CA MET A 119 8.47 5.65 7.61
C MET A 119 8.85 4.88 8.88
N LYS A 120 8.36 5.32 10.04
CA LYS A 120 8.57 4.68 11.36
C LYS A 120 7.39 3.82 11.80
N ASN A 121 6.40 3.58 10.92
CA ASN A 121 5.13 2.93 11.25
C ASN A 121 4.30 3.67 12.30
N MET A 122 4.48 4.98 12.40
CA MET A 122 3.73 5.86 13.30
C MET A 122 2.71 6.68 12.49
N PRO A 123 1.52 6.96 13.05
CA PRO A 123 0.53 7.80 12.37
C PRO A 123 0.98 9.27 12.26
N ALA A 124 1.60 9.81 13.32
CA ALA A 124 2.07 11.19 13.40
C ALA A 124 3.26 11.30 14.37
N ASP A 125 3.98 12.42 14.33
CA ASP A 125 5.04 12.78 15.27
C ASP A 125 4.49 13.27 16.63
N ASP A 126 3.20 13.63 16.70
CA ASP A 126 2.50 14.03 17.92
C ASP A 126 1.04 13.52 17.98
N MET A 127 0.33 13.80 19.08
CA MET A 127 -1.06 13.35 19.32
C MET A 127 -2.11 14.41 18.98
N THR A 128 -1.72 15.51 18.33
CA THR A 128 -2.58 16.66 18.00
C THR A 128 -2.94 16.75 16.52
N SER A 129 -2.32 15.91 15.69
CA SER A 129 -2.62 15.78 14.27
C SER A 129 -4.09 15.46 14.01
N ASN A 130 -4.62 15.98 12.89
CA ASN A 130 -5.97 15.70 12.42
C ASN A 130 -6.04 14.46 11.49
N GLN A 131 -4.97 13.65 11.44
CA GLN A 131 -4.89 12.40 10.67
C GLN A 131 -5.71 11.26 11.27
#